data_AF-A0A1S9M290-F1
#
_entry.id   AF-A0A1S9M290-F1
#
_cell.length_a   1.000
_cell.length_b   1.000
_cell.length_c   1.000
_cell.angle_alpha   90.00
_cell.angle_beta   90.00
_cell.angle_gamma   90.00
#
_symmetry.space_group_name_H-M   'P 1'
#
loop_
_entity.id
_entity.type
_entity.pdbx_description
1 polymer ?
#
loop_
_entity_poly.entity_id
_entity_poly.type
_entity_poly.pdbx_seq_one_letter_code
_entity_poly.pdbx_strand_id
1 'polypeptide(L)'
;MEKHKELYLSAMNSDPNGKNPLGSLLNAASAIGDLKSMWKDMADVAPDEIRSDTESVRDAWAKQEDAAVSGDWKALVGGAIFNAGPMSRVDAYVRQHCDKPS
;
A
#
# COMPACT_ATOMS: atom_id res chain seq x y z
N MET A 1 -5.17 -2.50 10.88
CA MET A 1 -4.39 -1.38 10.31
C MET A 1 -3.00 -1.26 10.93
N GLU A 2 -2.85 -1.22 12.26
CA GLU A 2 -1.52 -1.03 12.89
C GLU A 2 -0.50 -2.11 12.53
N LYS A 3 -0.90 -3.39 12.53
CA LYS A 3 -0.04 -4.51 12.11
C LYS A 3 0.52 -4.36 10.69
N HIS A 4 -0.31 -3.91 9.73
CA HIS A 4 0.11 -3.72 8.35
C HIS A 4 1.01 -2.49 8.19
N LYS A 5 0.78 -1.45 8.98
CA LYS A 5 1.63 -0.25 9.05
C LYS A 5 3.04 -0.59 9.56
N GLU A 6 3.15 -1.37 10.63
CA GLU A 6 4.45 -1.80 11.17
C GLU A 6 5.25 -2.65 10.19
N LEU A 7 4.58 -3.61 9.53
CA LEU A 7 5.20 -4.45 8.49
C LEU A 7 5.71 -3.61 7.31
N TYR A 8 4.92 -2.62 6.86
CA TYR A 8 5.33 -1.71 5.79
C TYR A 8 6.54 -0.86 6.19
N LEU A 9 6.50 -0.24 7.37
CA LEU A 9 7.61 0.58 7.86
C LEU A 9 8.88 -0.25 8.06
N SER A 10 8.78 -1.48 8.55
CA SER A 10 9.92 -2.39 8.69
C SER A 10 10.52 -2.78 7.34
N ALA A 11 9.69 -3.01 6.33
CA ALA A 11 10.14 -3.34 4.98
C ALA A 11 10.79 -2.15 4.25
N MET A 12 10.22 -0.95 4.40
CA MET A 12 10.68 0.29 3.75
C MET A 12 11.91 0.93 4.40
N ASN A 13 12.17 0.66 5.68
CA ASN A 13 13.36 1.18 6.40
C ASN A 13 14.65 0.40 6.05
N SER A 14 14.66 -0.26 4.91
CA SER A 14 15.78 -1.05 4.44
C SER A 14 16.75 -0.14 3.70
N ASP A 15 17.98 -0.06 4.20
CA ASP A 15 19.07 0.73 3.63
C ASP A 15 19.37 0.27 2.18
N PRO A 16 19.13 1.11 1.15
CA PRO A 16 19.45 0.78 -0.23
C PRO A 16 20.97 0.62 -0.47
N ASN A 17 21.82 1.02 0.48
CA ASN A 17 23.26 0.81 0.49
C ASN A 17 23.72 -0.27 1.49
N GLY A 18 22.78 -0.98 2.11
CA GLY A 18 23.05 -2.02 3.10
C GLY A 18 23.61 -3.30 2.49
N LYS A 19 24.22 -4.16 3.32
CA LYS A 19 24.92 -5.40 2.93
C LYS A 19 24.06 -6.46 2.20
N ASN A 20 22.75 -6.26 2.06
CA ASN A 20 21.87 -7.23 1.40
C ASN A 20 20.66 -6.58 0.69
N PRO A 21 20.89 -5.84 -0.41
CA PRO A 21 19.86 -5.09 -1.13
C PRO A 21 18.74 -5.99 -1.69
N LEU A 22 19.03 -7.26 -1.96
CA LEU A 22 18.01 -8.26 -2.37
C LEU A 22 17.06 -8.64 -1.25
N GLY A 23 17.55 -8.77 0.00
CA GLY A 23 16.70 -9.07 1.16
C GLY A 23 15.77 -7.91 1.52
N SER A 24 16.28 -6.68 1.38
CA SER A 24 15.48 -5.46 1.45
C SER A 24 14.36 -5.44 0.40
N LEU A 25 14.67 -5.86 -0.83
CA LEU A 25 13.71 -5.89 -1.93
C LEU A 25 12.60 -6.91 -1.70
N LEU A 26 12.95 -8.11 -1.21
CA LEU A 26 11.97 -9.17 -0.90
C LEU A 26 11.02 -8.75 0.22
N ASN A 27 11.53 -8.06 1.24
CA ASN A 27 10.68 -7.52 2.31
C ASN A 27 9.74 -6.43 1.78
N ALA A 28 10.23 -5.53 0.92
CA ALA A 28 9.42 -4.51 0.27
C ALA A 28 8.32 -5.12 -0.62
N ALA A 29 8.65 -6.14 -1.41
CA ALA A 29 7.69 -6.87 -2.24
C ALA A 29 6.62 -7.57 -1.38
N SER A 30 7.01 -8.21 -0.28
CA SER A 30 6.07 -8.84 0.65
C SER A 30 5.13 -7.81 1.29
N ALA A 31 5.66 -6.65 1.72
CA ALA A 31 4.83 -5.58 2.29
C ALA A 31 3.88 -4.96 1.27
N ILE A 32 4.31 -4.82 0.01
CA ILE A 32 3.47 -4.37 -1.10
C ILE A 32 2.33 -5.39 -1.35
N GLY A 33 2.65 -6.69 -1.33
CA GLY A 33 1.67 -7.77 -1.46
C GLY A 33 0.62 -7.76 -0.34
N ASP A 34 1.06 -7.61 0.92
CA ASP A 34 0.16 -7.51 2.07
C ASP A 34 -0.76 -6.29 1.97
N LEU A 35 -0.23 -5.14 1.56
CA LEU A 35 -1.02 -3.92 1.35
C LEU A 35 -2.02 -4.09 0.22
N LYS A 36 -1.62 -4.67 -0.91
CA LYS A 36 -2.53 -4.98 -2.02
C LYS A 36 -3.69 -5.86 -1.55
N SER A 37 -3.41 -6.91 -0.77
CA SER A 37 -4.46 -7.78 -0.23
C SER A 37 -5.42 -7.01 0.67
N MET A 38 -4.91 -6.16 1.56
CA MET A 38 -5.73 -5.31 2.42
C MET A 38 -6.66 -4.38 1.60
N TRP A 39 -6.13 -3.72 0.57
CA TRP A 39 -6.91 -2.83 -0.29
C TRP A 39 -7.91 -3.58 -1.16
N LYS A 40 -7.61 -4.82 -1.56
CA LYS A 40 -8.56 -5.71 -2.23
C LYS A 40 -9.73 -6.05 -1.32
N ASP A 41 -9.47 -6.56 -0.12
CA ASP A 41 -10.51 -6.93 0.84
C ASP A 41 -11.39 -5.71 1.17
N MET A 42 -10.77 -4.54 1.30
CA MET A 42 -11.49 -3.30 1.53
C MET A 42 -12.34 -2.87 0.34
N ALA A 43 -11.84 -2.97 -0.90
CA ALA A 43 -12.62 -2.65 -2.10
C ALA A 43 -13.84 -3.58 -2.29
N ASP A 44 -13.72 -4.84 -1.87
CA ASP A 44 -14.80 -5.83 -1.97
C ASP A 44 -15.98 -5.48 -1.03
N VAL A 45 -15.73 -4.81 0.11
CA VAL A 45 -16.75 -4.44 1.10
C VAL A 45 -16.99 -2.93 1.23
N ALA A 46 -16.22 -2.10 0.52
CA ALA A 46 -16.30 -0.65 0.61
C ALA A 46 -17.70 -0.15 0.20
N PRO A 47 -18.26 0.84 0.94
CA PRO A 47 -19.48 1.51 0.50
C PRO A 47 -19.20 2.30 -0.78
N ASP A 48 -20.25 2.54 -1.57
CA ASP A 48 -20.11 3.12 -2.90
C ASP A 48 -19.43 4.50 -2.91
N GLU A 49 -19.48 5.23 -1.79
CA GLU A 49 -18.83 6.54 -1.60
C GLU A 49 -17.30 6.49 -1.67
N ILE A 50 -16.68 5.38 -1.22
CA ILE A 50 -15.23 5.20 -1.27
C ILE A 50 -14.79 4.01 -2.13
N ARG A 51 -15.72 3.22 -2.69
CA ARG A 51 -15.42 2.04 -3.50
C ARG A 51 -14.40 2.35 -4.61
N SER A 52 -14.67 3.37 -5.43
CA SER A 52 -13.77 3.77 -6.51
C SER A 52 -12.38 4.21 -6.02
N ASP A 53 -12.30 4.85 -4.85
CA ASP A 53 -11.02 5.22 -4.24
C ASP A 53 -10.26 3.99 -3.76
N THR A 54 -10.93 3.05 -3.09
CA THR A 54 -10.32 1.79 -2.63
C THR A 54 -9.84 0.92 -3.78
N GLU A 55 -10.59 0.85 -4.88
CA GLU A 55 -10.19 0.18 -6.11
C GLU A 55 -8.97 0.85 -6.76
N SER A 56 -8.96 2.18 -6.81
CA SER A 56 -7.84 2.95 -7.36
C SER A 56 -6.54 2.69 -6.59
N VAL A 57 -6.63 2.63 -5.25
CA VAL A 57 -5.48 2.32 -4.40
C VAL A 57 -5.04 0.86 -4.62
N ARG A 58 -5.97 -0.10 -4.62
CA ARG A 58 -5.70 -1.52 -4.92
C ARG A 58 -4.93 -1.68 -6.24
N ASP A 59 -5.42 -1.06 -7.30
CA ASP A 59 -4.86 -1.21 -8.65
C ASP A 59 -3.46 -0.62 -8.77
N ALA A 60 -3.19 0.46 -8.03
CA ALA A 60 -1.88 1.05 -8.02
C ALA A 60 -0.87 0.25 -7.17
N TRP A 61 -1.28 -0.38 -6.07
CA TRP A 61 -0.43 -1.36 -5.38
C TRP A 61 -0.16 -2.60 -6.23
N ALA A 62 -1.13 -3.05 -7.04
CA ALA A 62 -0.92 -4.14 -8.00
C ALA A 62 0.16 -3.77 -9.04
N LYS A 63 0.12 -2.56 -9.60
CA LYS A 63 1.16 -2.07 -10.51
C LYS A 63 2.53 -1.98 -9.83
N GLN A 64 2.55 -1.61 -8.56
CA GLN A 64 3.79 -1.52 -7.78
C GLN A 64 4.36 -2.89 -7.43
N GLU A 65 3.52 -3.90 -7.19
CA GLU A 65 3.93 -5.30 -7.06
C GLU A 65 4.53 -5.83 -8.36
N ASP A 66 3.86 -5.61 -9.50
CA ASP A 66 4.37 -6.02 -10.82
C ASP A 66 5.73 -5.38 -11.12
N ALA A 67 5.92 -4.10 -10.78
CA ALA A 67 7.19 -3.41 -10.90
C ALA A 67 8.28 -4.01 -9.97
N ALA A 68 7.90 -4.37 -8.73
CA ALA A 68 8.81 -5.02 -7.79
C ALA A 68 9.28 -6.40 -8.28
N VAL A 69 8.34 -7.21 -8.78
CA VAL A 69 8.60 -8.58 -9.27
C VAL A 69 9.42 -8.56 -10.56
N SER A 70 9.18 -7.60 -11.45
CA SER A 70 9.93 -7.44 -12.71
C SER A 70 11.31 -6.79 -12.54
N GLY A 71 11.62 -6.24 -11.36
CA GLY A 71 12.88 -5.55 -11.09
C GLY A 71 12.96 -4.13 -11.68
N ASP A 72 11.84 -3.57 -12.17
CA ASP A 72 11.76 -2.19 -12.64
C ASP A 72 11.65 -1.22 -11.46
N TRP A 73 12.78 -0.98 -10.81
CA TRP A 73 12.88 -0.13 -9.63
C TRP A 73 12.52 1.34 -9.91
N LYS A 74 12.65 1.83 -11.16
CA LYS A 74 12.25 3.19 -11.53
C LYS A 74 10.74 3.35 -11.48
N ALA A 75 10.01 2.33 -11.96
CA ALA A 75 8.56 2.27 -11.85
C ALA A 75 8.10 2.16 -10.39
N LEU A 76 8.84 1.41 -9.55
CA LEU A 76 8.55 1.26 -8.12
C LEU A 76 8.62 2.60 -7.36
N VAL A 77 9.70 3.37 -7.56
CA VAL A 77 9.89 4.67 -6.87
C VAL A 77 8.95 5.74 -7.43
N GLY A 78 8.65 5.71 -8.72
CA GLY A 78 7.67 6.62 -9.33
C GLY A 78 6.22 6.34 -8.89
N GLY A 79 5.87 5.08 -8.65
CA GLY A 79 4.50 4.64 -8.34
C GLY A 79 3.96 5.14 -6.99
N ALA A 80 4.82 5.31 -5.99
CA ALA A 80 4.43 5.69 -4.63
C ALA A 80 3.74 7.07 -4.52
N ILE A 81 3.89 7.92 -5.55
CA ILE A 81 3.37 9.30 -5.55
C ILE A 81 1.90 9.36 -6.05
N PHE A 82 1.42 8.36 -6.78
CA PHE A 82 0.16 8.48 -7.53
C PHE A 82 -1.13 8.21 -6.73
N ASN A 83 -1.05 7.74 -5.47
CA ASN A 83 -2.23 7.31 -4.69
C ASN A 83 -2.58 8.20 -3.49
N ALA A 84 -1.87 9.30 -3.27
CA ALA A 84 -2.06 10.13 -2.09
C ALA A 84 -3.50 10.69 -1.97
N GLY A 85 -4.13 11.04 -3.10
CA GLY A 85 -5.49 11.58 -3.13
C GLY A 85 -6.56 10.55 -2.71
N PRO A 86 -6.69 9.41 -3.42
CA PRO A 86 -7.61 8.34 -3.03
C PRO A 86 -7.36 7.82 -1.61
N MET A 87 -6.10 7.61 -1.21
CA MET A 87 -5.79 7.20 0.17
C MET A 87 -6.25 8.23 1.21
N SER A 88 -6.09 9.52 0.94
CA SER A 88 -6.54 10.58 1.86
C SER A 88 -8.06 10.62 1.99
N ARG A 89 -8.82 10.34 0.92
CA ARG A 89 -10.30 10.31 0.98
C ARG A 89 -10.80 9.11 1.76
N VAL A 90 -10.17 7.95 1.56
CA VAL A 90 -10.44 6.76 2.34
C VAL A 90 -10.14 6.98 3.82
N ASP A 91 -8.98 7.56 4.17
CA ASP A 91 -8.64 7.87 5.56
C ASP A 91 -9.66 8.83 6.19
N ALA A 92 -10.03 9.89 5.47
CA ALA A 92 -11.04 10.85 5.94
C ALA A 92 -12.41 10.19 6.17
N TYR A 93 -12.83 9.27 5.29
CA TYR A 93 -14.07 8.52 5.45
C TYR A 93 -14.02 7.61 6.68
N VAL A 94 -12.95 6.82 6.82
CA VAL A 94 -12.77 5.93 7.98
C VAL A 94 -12.79 6.73 9.28
N ARG A 95 -12.12 7.89 9.34
CA ARG A 95 -12.16 8.74 10.54
C ARG A 95 -13.56 9.27 10.86
N GLN A 96 -14.33 9.68 9.85
CA GLN A 96 -15.67 10.23 10.06
C GLN A 96 -16.67 9.16 10.52
N HIS A 97 -16.51 7.93 10.03
CA HIS A 97 -17.50 6.87 10.20
C HIS A 97 -17.11 5.81 11.25
N CYS A 98 -15.82 5.63 11.54
CA CYS A 98 -15.30 4.58 12.42
C CYS A 98 -14.59 5.10 13.68
N ASP A 99 -14.23 6.39 13.76
CA ASP A 99 -13.49 6.97 14.90
C ASP A 99 -14.42 7.53 16.00
N LYS A 100 -15.68 7.07 16.04
CA LYS A 100 -16.55 7.37 17.18
C LYS A 100 -16.13 6.50 18.36
N PRO A 101 -15.87 7.08 19.55
CA PRO A 101 -15.66 6.28 20.75
C PRO A 101 -16.92 5.46 21.03
N SER A 102 -16.77 4.15 21.26
CA SER A 102 -17.83 3.34 21.86
C SER A 102 -17.98 3.67 23.33
#